data_AF-A0A956X1C3-F1
#
_entry.id   AF-A0A956X1C3-F1
#
_cell.length_a   1.000
_cell.length_b   1.000
_cell.length_c   1.000
_cell.angle_alpha   90.00
_cell.angle_beta   90.00
_cell.angle_gamma   90.00
#
_symmetry.space_group_name_H-M   'P 1'
#
loop_
_entity.id
_entity.type
_entity.pdbx_description
1 polymer ?
#
loop_
_entity_poly.entity_id
_entity_poly.type
_entity_poly.pdbx_seq_one_letter_code
_entity_poly.pdbx_strand_id
1 'polypeptide(L)' 'EQAARAAAIQAGMQAASLTPLETAQACAEVISLAEQVVAQGNVNARTDGGVGALLAFAGLQGAVWNVEVNLPSIDDS' A
#
# COMPACT_ATOMS: atom_id res chain seq x y z
N GLU A 1 9.80 -29.77 15.81
CA GLU A 1 9.77 -29.55 14.35
C GLU A 1 8.46 -28.91 13.88
N GLN A 2 7.30 -29.52 14.16
CA GLN A 2 5.98 -28.98 13.76
C GLN A 2 5.71 -27.55 14.24
N ALA A 3 6.02 -27.24 15.50
CA ALA A 3 5.85 -25.89 16.06
C ALA A 3 6.77 -24.84 15.39
N ALA A 4 8.02 -25.20 15.12
CA ALA A 4 8.97 -24.31 14.44
C ALA A 4 8.53 -24.03 12.99
N ARG A 5 8.00 -25.04 12.30
CA ARG A 5 7.42 -24.88 10.96
C ARG A 5 6.19 -23.97 10.98
N ALA A 6 5.30 -24.14 11.95
CA ALA A 6 4.11 -23.29 12.09
C ALA A 6 4.49 -21.82 12.36
N ALA A 7 5.46 -21.57 13.24
CA ALA A 7 5.96 -20.23 13.54
C ALA A 7 6.58 -19.56 12.29
N ALA A 8 7.35 -20.31 11.50
CA ALA A 8 7.93 -19.80 10.25
C ALA A 8 6.85 -19.43 9.21
N ILE A 9 5.76 -20.20 9.13
CA ILE A 9 4.61 -19.89 8.27
C ILE A 9 3.92 -18.61 8.73
N GLN A 10 3.65 -18.46 10.03
CA GLN A 10 3.03 -17.26 10.57
C GLN A 10 3.88 -15.99 10.34
N ALA A 11 5.19 -16.07 10.57
CA ALA A 11 6.10 -14.97 10.25
C ALA A 11 6.05 -14.59 8.75
N GLY A 12 5.95 -15.59 7.86
CA GLY A 12 5.79 -15.35 6.42
C GLY A 12 4.48 -14.66 6.06
N MET A 13 3.37 -15.03 6.71
CA MET A 13 2.05 -14.43 6.51
C MET A 13 1.99 -12.96 7.01
N GLN A 14 2.61 -12.69 8.15
CA GLN A 14 2.77 -11.32 8.67
C GLN A 14 3.58 -10.46 7.70
N ALA A 15 4.74 -10.95 7.25
CA ALA A 15 5.57 -10.25 6.26
C ALA A 15 4.82 -9.99 4.94
N ALA A 16 4.03 -10.96 4.47
CA ALA A 16 3.23 -10.82 3.27
C ALA A 16 2.12 -9.75 3.39
N SER A 17 1.71 -9.40 4.62
CA SER A 17 0.72 -8.32 4.88
C SER A 17 1.37 -6.95 5.08
N LEU A 18 2.64 -6.91 5.51
CA LEU A 18 3.39 -5.66 5.66
C LEU A 18 3.68 -5.00 4.31
N THR A 19 4.13 -5.76 3.31
CA THR A 19 4.42 -5.23 1.96
C THR A 19 3.24 -4.46 1.34
N PRO A 20 2.01 -5.00 1.29
CA PRO A 20 0.87 -4.25 0.77
C PRO A 20 0.47 -3.07 1.69
N LEU A 21 0.67 -3.15 3.01
CA LEU A 21 0.45 -1.99 3.88
C LEU A 21 1.42 -0.84 3.57
N GLU A 22 2.71 -1.12 3.42
CA GLU A 22 3.72 -0.15 3.02
C GLU A 22 3.41 0.45 1.64
N THR A 23 2.92 -0.38 0.71
CA THR A 23 2.48 0.07 -0.62
C THR A 23 1.31 1.05 -0.50
N ALA A 24 0.30 0.73 0.33
CA ALA A 24 -0.83 1.62 0.58
C ALA A 24 -0.37 2.96 1.15
N GLN A 25 0.54 2.95 2.13
CA GLN A 25 1.09 4.17 2.74
C GLN A 25 1.85 5.02 1.71
N ALA A 26 2.70 4.41 0.89
CA ALA A 26 3.43 5.11 -0.16
C ALA A 26 2.47 5.71 -1.20
N CYS A 27 1.43 4.99 -1.60
CA CYS A 27 0.40 5.53 -2.50
C CYS A 27 -0.33 6.74 -1.89
N ALA A 28 -0.66 6.70 -0.60
CA ALA A 28 -1.28 7.84 0.08
C ALA A 28 -0.36 9.07 0.11
N GLU A 29 0.95 8.88 0.32
CA GLU A 29 1.94 9.96 0.26
C GLU A 29 2.01 10.56 -1.16
N VAL A 30 2.03 9.72 -2.20
CA VAL A 30 2.02 10.20 -3.60
C VAL A 30 0.77 11.03 -3.89
N ILE A 31 -0.40 10.66 -3.38
CA ILE A 31 -1.63 11.45 -3.55
C ILE A 31 -1.47 12.84 -2.91
N SER A 32 -0.92 12.92 -1.70
CA SER A 32 -0.68 14.20 -1.01
C SER A 32 0.33 15.07 -1.76
N LEU A 33 1.38 14.48 -2.33
CA LEU A 33 2.35 15.20 -3.16
C LEU A 33 1.72 15.67 -4.48
N ALA A 34 0.89 14.83 -5.10
CA ALA A 34 0.19 15.16 -6.34
C ALA A 34 -0.78 16.34 -6.14
N GLU A 35 -1.44 16.43 -4.99
CA GLU A 35 -2.27 17.60 -4.63
C GLU A 35 -1.44 18.89 -4.64
N GLN A 36 -0.24 18.86 -4.06
CA GLN A 36 0.67 20.02 -4.07
C GLN A 36 1.09 20.42 -5.48
N VAL A 37 1.39 19.44 -6.34
CA VAL A 37 1.72 19.67 -7.76
C VAL A 37 0.56 20.33 -8.50
N VAL A 38 -0.67 19.86 -8.29
CA VAL A 38 -1.86 20.39 -8.95
C VAL A 38 -2.18 21.81 -8.45
N ALA A 39 -2.11 22.04 -7.13
CA ALA A 39 -2.51 23.29 -6.51
C ALA A 39 -1.46 24.41 -6.70
N GLN A 40 -0.17 24.09 -6.54
CA GLN A 40 0.91 25.06 -6.40
C GLN A 40 2.04 24.89 -7.42
N GLY A 41 2.06 23.77 -8.17
CA GLY A 41 3.14 23.44 -9.10
C GLY A 41 3.07 24.18 -10.44
N ASN A 42 3.98 23.79 -11.33
CA ASN A 42 4.01 24.28 -12.71
C ASN A 42 2.67 23.97 -13.41
N VAL A 43 2.06 24.98 -14.04
CA VAL A 43 0.79 24.83 -14.77
C VAL A 43 0.87 23.70 -15.81
N ASN A 44 2.02 23.53 -16.45
CA ASN A 44 2.26 22.47 -17.44
C ASN A 44 2.31 21.06 -16.82
N ALA A 45 2.55 20.94 -15.51
CA ALA A 45 2.64 19.66 -14.80
C ALA A 45 1.34 19.29 -14.06
N ARG A 46 0.28 20.10 -14.14
CA ARG A 46 -0.99 19.84 -13.44
C ARG A 46 -1.64 18.54 -13.91
N THR A 47 -1.60 18.26 -15.21
CA THR A 47 -2.15 17.01 -15.76
C THR A 47 -1.35 15.80 -15.26
N ASP A 48 -0.03 15.92 -15.19
CA ASP A 48 0.85 14.86 -14.69
C ASP A 48 0.59 14.59 -13.20
N GLY A 49 0.39 15.65 -12.40
CA GLY A 49 -0.04 15.53 -11.01
C GLY A 49 -1.38 14.81 -10.87
N GLY A 50 -2.38 15.17 -11.68
CA GLY A 50 -3.69 14.49 -11.71
C GLY A 50 -3.58 13.00 -12.10
N VAL A 51 -2.78 12.68 -13.12
CA VAL A 51 -2.52 11.28 -13.53
C VAL A 51 -1.80 10.52 -12.41
N GLY A 52 -0.80 11.13 -11.77
CA GLY A 52 -0.10 10.55 -10.63
C GLY A 52 -1.04 10.21 -9.47
N ALA A 53 -1.94 11.14 -9.12
CA ALA A 53 -2.96 10.91 -8.10
C ALA A 53 -3.90 9.75 -8.46
N LEU A 54 -4.35 9.66 -9.72
CA LEU A 54 -5.22 8.57 -10.18
C LEU A 54 -4.54 7.20 -10.09
N LEU A 55 -3.29 7.10 -10.53
CA LEU A 55 -2.51 5.86 -10.46
C LEU A 55 -2.25 5.46 -9.00
N ALA A 56 -1.86 6.42 -8.16
CA ALA A 56 -1.65 6.18 -6.74
C ALA A 56 -2.94 5.76 -6.03
N PHE A 57 -4.09 6.34 -6.38
CA PHE A 57 -5.37 5.92 -5.81
C PHE A 57 -5.77 4.49 -6.20
N ALA A 58 -5.53 4.09 -7.45
CA ALA A 58 -5.73 2.71 -7.87
C ALA A 58 -4.77 1.75 -7.13
N GLY A 59 -3.50 2.13 -7.00
CA GLY A 59 -2.50 1.38 -6.23
C GLY A 59 -2.88 1.23 -4.76
N LEU A 60 -3.34 2.32 -4.13
CA LEU A 60 -3.82 2.34 -2.75
C LEU A 60 -4.95 1.33 -2.55
N GLN A 61 -5.98 1.35 -3.40
CA GLN A 61 -7.11 0.42 -3.29
C GLN A 61 -6.66 -1.04 -3.45
N GLY A 62 -5.84 -1.34 -4.47
CA GLY A 62 -5.33 -2.69 -4.68
C GLY A 62 -4.47 -3.18 -3.52
N ALA A 63 -3.64 -2.31 -2.96
CA ALA A 63 -2.82 -2.61 -1.79
C ALA A 63 -3.68 -2.88 -0.55
N VAL A 64 -4.72 -2.08 -0.30
CA VAL A 64 -5.68 -2.32 0.80
C VAL A 64 -6.36 -3.69 0.65
N TRP A 65 -6.82 -4.06 -0.54
CA TRP A 65 -7.41 -5.39 -0.76
C TRP A 65 -6.42 -6.51 -0.50
N ASN A 66 -5.15 -6.35 -0.87
CA ASN A 66 -4.12 -7.35 -0.56
C ASN A 66 -3.88 -7.50 0.95
N VAL A 67 -3.93 -6.39 1.71
CA VAL A 67 -3.90 -6.45 3.18
C VAL A 67 -5.12 -7.20 3.70
N GLU A 68 -6.32 -6.83 3.26
CA GLU A 68 -7.58 -7.43 3.72
C GLU A 68 -7.65 -8.95 3.47
N VAL A 69 -7.13 -9.41 2.33
CA VAL A 69 -7.07 -10.85 2.00
C VAL A 69 -6.10 -11.60 2.90
N ASN A 70 -4.99 -10.97 3.31
CA ASN A 70 -3.97 -11.65 4.11
C ASN A 70 -4.25 -11.59 5.62
N LEU A 71 -4.96 -10.58 6.11
CA LEU A 71 -5.28 -10.40 7.54
C LEU A 71 -5.88 -11.64 8.22
N PRO A 72 -6.86 -12.36 7.65
CA PRO A 72 -7.43 -13.57 8.28
C PRO A 72 -6.44 -14.73 8.44
N SER A 73 -5.29 -14.69 7.76
CA SER A 73 -4.26 -15.74 7.85
C SER A 73 -3.25 -15.48 8.96
N ILE A 74 -3.24 -14.27 9.53
CA ILE A 74 -2.37 -13.91 10.66
C ILE A 74 -3.05 -14.32 11.96
N ASP A 75 -2.34 -15.10 12.75
CA ASP A 75 -2.70 -15.38 14.14
C ASP A 75 -2.00 -14.34 15.05
N ASP A 76 -2.79 -13.49 15.70
CA ASP A 76 -2.34 -12.41 16.62
C ASP A 76 -2.99 -12.56 18.01
N SER A 77 -3.31 -13.81 18.39
CA SER A 77 -3.91 -14.17 19.67
C SER A 77 -2.92 -14.38 20.82
#